data_AF-A0A4Q3VAB5-F1
#
_entry.id   AF-A0A4Q3VAB5-F1
#
_cell.length_a   1.000
_cell.length_b   1.000
_cell.length_c   1.000
_cell.angle_alpha   90.00
_cell.angle_beta   90.00
_cell.angle_gamma   90.00
#
_symmetry.space_group_name_H-M   'P 1'
#
loop_
_entity.id
_entity.type
_entity.pdbx_description
1 polymer ?
#
loop_
_entity_poly.entity_id
_entity_poly.type
_entity_poly.pdbx_seq_one_letter_code
_entity_poly.pdbx_strand_id
1 'polypeptide(L)'
;MPRILFAAVCAAVLATACSGQASSPQSTDAKLAGPSPDAPQTASNVPPPPADPLAAGSQEAKDDLYCSSLIYLENPDVSDALAPVEEAILRKAQTLGFLIGEAGINKLVTEKAVHATHARIVADAYNAQVAKDMKAKTLRISLDDCNARAAALPMPE
;
A
#
# COMPACT_ATOMS: atom_id res chain seq x y z
N MET A 1 -58.23 2.65 -10.80
CA MET A 1 -58.65 1.94 -9.57
C MET A 1 -58.16 0.50 -9.68
N PRO A 2 -57.81 -0.21 -8.59
CA PRO A 2 -57.37 0.22 -7.25
C PRO A 2 -55.81 0.31 -7.20
N ARG A 3 -55.07 0.84 -6.21
CA ARG A 3 -55.29 1.26 -4.81
C ARG A 3 -55.40 0.13 -3.77
N ILE A 4 -54.25 -0.41 -3.35
CA ILE A 4 -54.12 -1.22 -2.11
C ILE A 4 -52.97 -0.64 -1.27
N LEU A 5 -53.32 0.12 -0.22
CA LEU A 5 -52.53 0.18 1.01
C LEU A 5 -52.86 -1.08 1.82
N PHE A 6 -51.93 -1.55 2.66
CA PHE A 6 -52.06 -2.24 3.97
C PHE A 6 -50.71 -2.95 4.23
N ALA A 7 -50.15 -3.04 5.43
CA ALA A 7 -50.40 -2.36 6.70
C ALA A 7 -49.09 -2.42 7.53
N ALA A 8 -48.90 -1.52 8.49
CA ALA A 8 -47.81 -1.64 9.47
C ALA A 8 -48.16 -2.70 10.53
N VAL A 9 -47.16 -3.47 10.98
CA VAL A 9 -47.21 -4.22 12.24
C VAL A 9 -45.93 -3.94 13.01
N CYS A 10 -46.10 -3.49 14.26
CA CYS A 10 -45.01 -3.09 15.14
C CYS A 10 -44.57 -4.21 16.09
N ALA A 11 -43.38 -3.99 16.65
CA ALA A 11 -42.99 -4.27 18.03
C ALA A 11 -42.55 -5.69 18.47
N ALA A 12 -41.26 -5.74 18.83
CA ALA A 12 -40.72 -6.20 20.12
C ALA A 12 -40.69 -7.70 20.47
N VAL A 13 -40.09 -7.96 21.66
CA VAL A 13 -39.72 -9.25 22.29
C VAL A 13 -38.46 -9.87 21.66
N LEU A 14 -37.32 -10.07 22.37
CA LEU A 14 -36.96 -9.69 23.75
C LEU A 14 -35.42 -9.55 23.88
N ALA A 15 -34.90 -8.66 24.75
CA ALA A 15 -33.52 -8.67 25.21
C ALA A 15 -33.43 -9.32 26.60
N THR A 16 -32.65 -10.40 26.73
CA THR A 16 -32.44 -11.11 28.01
C THR A 16 -31.48 -10.36 28.93
N ALA A 17 -32.01 -9.43 29.71
CA ALA A 17 -31.33 -8.89 30.89
C ALA A 17 -31.73 -9.68 32.14
N CYS A 18 -30.75 -10.25 32.84
CA CYS A 18 -30.77 -10.50 34.29
C CYS A 18 -29.41 -11.06 34.76
N SER A 19 -28.88 -10.77 35.95
CA SER A 19 -29.08 -9.64 36.86
C SER A 19 -28.12 -9.79 38.04
N GLY A 20 -27.57 -8.70 38.55
CA GLY A 20 -26.94 -8.68 39.88
C GLY A 20 -25.84 -7.62 40.03
N GLN A 21 -25.92 -6.65 40.93
CA GLN A 21 -27.10 -6.07 41.60
C GLN A 21 -26.75 -4.59 41.92
N ALA A 22 -27.73 -3.68 41.86
CA ALA A 22 -27.47 -2.24 41.92
C ALA A 22 -27.13 -1.69 43.32
N SER A 23 -26.37 -0.58 43.34
CA SER A 23 -26.43 0.48 44.36
C SER A 23 -25.74 1.75 43.85
N SER A 24 -26.52 2.78 43.55
CA SER A 24 -26.08 4.15 43.19
C SER A 24 -26.04 5.03 44.46
N PRO A 25 -25.84 6.37 44.40
CA PRO A 25 -25.14 7.21 43.41
C PRO A 25 -24.15 8.22 44.06
N GLN A 26 -23.19 8.77 43.31
CA GLN A 26 -22.75 10.16 43.58
C GLN A 26 -22.12 10.83 42.36
N SER A 27 -22.47 12.09 42.15
CA SER A 27 -21.95 12.94 41.07
C SER A 27 -20.66 13.62 41.53
N THR A 28 -19.62 13.60 40.69
CA THR A 28 -18.51 14.55 40.74
C THR A 28 -17.99 14.86 39.34
N ASP A 29 -17.99 16.15 39.03
CA ASP A 29 -17.17 16.88 38.07
C ASP A 29 -16.77 16.25 36.73
N ALA A 30 -17.43 16.72 35.67
CA ALA A 30 -16.89 16.79 34.31
C ALA A 30 -15.74 17.83 34.21
N LYS A 31 -14.67 17.63 34.99
CA LYS A 31 -13.51 18.53 35.04
C LYS A 31 -12.22 17.82 35.45
N LEU A 32 -11.77 16.83 34.66
CA LEU A 32 -10.37 16.33 34.66
C LEU A 32 -10.05 15.43 33.45
N ALA A 33 -10.45 15.85 32.25
CA ALA A 33 -9.83 15.39 31.01
C ALA A 33 -8.83 16.46 30.55
N GLY A 34 -7.62 16.45 31.14
CA GLY A 34 -6.51 17.21 30.57
C GLY A 34 -6.11 16.63 29.21
N PRO A 35 -5.45 17.40 28.33
CA PRO A 35 -4.85 16.81 27.14
C PRO A 35 -3.90 15.69 27.57
N SER A 36 -3.90 14.56 26.85
CA SER A 36 -2.84 13.56 27.01
C SER A 36 -1.50 14.27 26.86
N PRO A 37 -0.51 14.01 27.73
CA PRO A 37 0.81 14.57 27.54
C PRO A 37 1.32 14.14 26.17
N ASP A 38 1.77 15.09 25.36
CA ASP A 38 2.49 14.78 24.13
C ASP A 38 3.63 13.81 24.49
N ALA A 39 3.56 12.60 23.93
CA ALA A 39 4.64 11.64 24.08
C ALA A 39 5.91 12.34 23.58
N PRO A 40 7.04 12.29 24.31
CA PRO A 40 8.25 12.97 23.89
C PRO A 40 8.58 12.59 22.46
N GLN A 41 8.56 13.57 21.56
CA GLN A 41 9.04 13.41 20.19
C GLN A 41 10.55 13.22 20.29
N THR A 42 10.98 11.99 20.56
CA THR A 42 12.35 11.56 20.36
C THR A 42 12.70 11.92 18.93
N ALA A 43 13.74 12.73 18.77
CA ALA A 43 14.24 13.12 17.45
C ALA A 43 14.39 11.85 16.62
N SER A 44 13.69 11.76 15.49
CA SER A 44 13.66 10.53 14.71
C SER A 44 15.08 10.22 14.24
N ASN A 45 15.63 9.09 14.69
CA ASN A 45 16.95 8.61 14.27
C ASN A 45 16.97 8.17 12.78
N VAL A 46 15.84 8.28 12.09
CA VAL A 46 15.70 8.07 10.65
C VAL A 46 16.35 9.25 9.91
N PRO A 47 17.36 9.03 9.04
CA PRO A 47 17.92 10.07 8.20
C PRO A 47 16.85 10.76 7.33
N PRO A 48 17.06 12.00 6.86
CA PRO A 48 16.16 12.59 5.87
C PRO A 48 16.08 11.72 4.59
N PRO A 49 14.97 11.80 3.82
CA PRO A 49 14.88 11.12 2.53
C PRO A 49 15.93 11.63 1.54
N PRO A 50 16.31 10.83 0.52
CA PRO A 50 17.25 11.27 -0.50
C PRO A 50 16.71 12.50 -1.25
N ALA A 51 17.56 13.50 -1.46
CA ALA A 51 17.18 14.73 -2.17
C ALA A 51 16.85 14.50 -3.64
N ASP A 52 17.47 13.48 -4.26
CA ASP A 52 17.11 12.92 -5.56
C ASP A 52 16.95 11.39 -5.41
N PRO A 53 15.70 10.88 -5.32
CA PRO A 53 15.46 9.44 -5.22
C PRO A 53 15.83 8.64 -6.48
N LEU A 54 15.92 9.29 -7.66
CA LEU A 54 16.25 8.63 -8.94
C LEU A 54 17.76 8.50 -9.15
N ALA A 55 18.56 9.34 -8.47
CA ALA A 55 20.02 9.26 -8.48
C ALA A 55 20.58 8.29 -7.42
N ALA A 56 19.76 7.79 -6.49
CA ALA A 56 20.20 6.99 -5.37
C ALA A 56 20.70 5.58 -5.80
N GLY A 57 21.86 5.18 -5.26
CA GLY A 57 22.40 3.82 -5.38
C GLY A 57 22.94 3.42 -6.77
N SER A 58 23.23 2.13 -6.90
CA SER A 58 23.81 1.52 -8.09
C SER A 58 22.85 1.49 -9.29
N GLN A 59 23.40 1.35 -10.49
CA GLN A 59 22.57 1.28 -11.69
C GLN A 59 21.62 0.07 -11.68
N GLU A 60 22.04 -1.04 -11.09
CA GLU A 60 21.24 -2.26 -10.99
C GLU A 60 19.99 -2.05 -10.10
N ALA A 61 20.13 -1.42 -8.92
CA ALA A 61 18.99 -1.09 -8.07
C ALA A 61 18.01 -0.12 -8.76
N LYS A 62 18.54 0.84 -9.52
CA LYS A 62 17.75 1.79 -10.31
C LYS A 62 17.05 1.14 -11.51
N ASP A 63 17.63 0.07 -12.07
CA ASP A 63 17.02 -0.73 -13.14
C ASP A 63 15.92 -1.64 -12.59
N ASP A 64 16.12 -2.20 -11.41
CA ASP A 64 15.11 -2.99 -10.69
C ASP A 64 13.86 -2.16 -10.38
N LEU A 65 14.04 -0.96 -9.82
CA LEU A 65 12.94 -0.05 -9.50
C LEU A 65 12.22 0.47 -10.74
N TYR A 66 12.96 0.78 -11.81
CA TYR A 66 12.37 1.15 -13.11
C TYR A 66 11.51 0.02 -13.67
N CYS A 67 11.99 -1.22 -13.59
CA CYS A 67 11.26 -2.39 -14.05
C CYS A 67 10.03 -2.72 -13.18
N SER A 68 10.12 -2.56 -11.86
CA SER A 68 8.97 -2.70 -10.95
C SER A 68 7.84 -1.75 -11.36
N SER A 69 8.16 -0.46 -11.51
CA SER A 69 7.21 0.56 -11.96
C SER A 69 6.63 0.27 -13.34
N LEU A 70 7.44 -0.17 -14.31
CA LEU A 70 6.96 -0.49 -15.65
C LEU A 70 5.99 -1.69 -15.64
N ILE A 71 6.31 -2.75 -14.91
CA ILE A 71 5.45 -3.93 -14.79
C ILE A 71 4.11 -3.56 -14.17
N TYR A 72 4.08 -2.75 -13.11
CA TYR A 72 2.83 -2.29 -12.49
C TYR A 72 2.00 -1.35 -13.38
N LEU A 73 2.64 -0.47 -14.17
CA LEU A 73 1.93 0.46 -15.04
C LEU A 73 1.33 -0.21 -16.29
N GLU A 74 1.96 -1.29 -16.79
CA GLU A 74 1.46 -2.08 -17.92
C GLU A 74 0.48 -3.19 -17.50
N ASN A 75 0.40 -3.53 -16.21
CA ASN A 75 -0.49 -4.58 -15.67
C ASN A 75 -1.42 -3.97 -14.58
N PRO A 76 -2.51 -3.28 -14.98
CA PRO A 76 -3.44 -2.62 -14.07
C PRO A 76 -4.19 -3.61 -13.16
N ASP A 77 -5.07 -3.06 -12.31
CA ASP A 77 -5.71 -3.80 -11.22
C ASP A 77 -6.44 -5.08 -11.68
N VAL A 78 -6.32 -6.13 -10.87
CA VAL A 78 -6.96 -7.43 -11.06
C VAL A 78 -8.49 -7.33 -11.01
N SER A 79 -9.04 -6.25 -10.46
CA SER A 79 -10.48 -5.98 -10.37
C SER A 79 -11.16 -5.84 -11.75
N ASP A 80 -10.42 -5.52 -12.81
CA ASP A 80 -10.92 -5.45 -14.19
C ASP A 80 -10.85 -6.79 -14.95
N ALA A 81 -10.35 -7.87 -14.33
CA ALA A 81 -10.26 -9.19 -14.97
C ALA A 81 -11.65 -9.80 -15.22
N LEU A 82 -11.97 -10.14 -16.47
CA LEU A 82 -13.27 -10.70 -16.85
C LEU A 82 -13.31 -12.23 -16.76
N ALA A 83 -12.15 -12.88 -16.80
CA ALA A 83 -11.99 -14.33 -16.65
C ALA A 83 -10.93 -14.71 -15.59
N PRO A 84 -11.10 -15.83 -14.86
CA PRO A 84 -10.11 -16.30 -13.86
C PRO A 84 -8.70 -16.53 -14.40
N VAL A 85 -8.56 -16.78 -15.70
CA VAL A 85 -7.26 -16.93 -16.38
C VAL A 85 -6.55 -15.58 -16.52
N GLU A 86 -7.29 -14.52 -16.84
CA GLU A 86 -6.78 -13.15 -16.92
C GLU A 86 -6.36 -12.66 -15.52
N GLU A 87 -7.19 -12.96 -14.51
CA GLU A 87 -6.88 -12.69 -13.11
C GLU A 87 -5.56 -13.34 -12.67
N ALA A 88 -5.35 -14.62 -13.01
CA ALA A 88 -4.12 -15.33 -12.70
C ALA A 88 -2.88 -14.75 -13.42
N ILE A 89 -3.04 -14.28 -14.65
CA ILE A 89 -1.96 -13.61 -15.42
C ILE A 89 -1.60 -12.26 -14.77
N LEU A 90 -2.60 -11.43 -14.44
CA LEU A 90 -2.39 -10.14 -13.78
C LEU A 90 -1.75 -10.31 -12.39
N ARG A 91 -2.22 -11.29 -11.58
CA ARG A 91 -1.59 -11.61 -10.30
C ARG A 91 -0.12 -12.01 -10.47
N LYS A 92 0.20 -12.85 -11.47
CA LYS A 92 1.58 -13.24 -11.76
C LYS A 92 2.44 -12.02 -12.12
N ALA A 93 1.93 -11.11 -12.96
CA ALA A 93 2.65 -9.89 -13.32
C ALA A 93 2.88 -8.97 -12.11
N GLN A 94 1.86 -8.78 -11.27
CA GLN A 94 1.98 -8.02 -10.01
C GLN A 94 2.98 -8.66 -9.02
N THR A 95 3.06 -9.99 -8.95
CA THR A 95 4.10 -10.68 -8.17
C THR A 95 5.49 -10.39 -8.74
N LEU A 96 5.69 -10.45 -10.06
CA LEU A 96 6.98 -10.10 -10.66
C LEU A 96 7.38 -8.64 -10.39
N GLY A 97 6.42 -7.70 -10.53
CA GLY A 97 6.61 -6.28 -10.21
C GLY A 97 6.98 -6.04 -8.74
N PHE A 98 6.36 -6.78 -7.81
CA PHE A 98 6.69 -6.77 -6.39
C PHE A 98 8.12 -7.26 -6.13
N LEU A 99 8.47 -8.45 -6.63
CA LEU A 99 9.77 -9.08 -6.37
C LEU A 99 10.94 -8.23 -6.84
N ILE A 100 10.84 -7.64 -8.03
CA ILE A 100 11.90 -6.76 -8.55
C ILE A 100 11.93 -5.40 -7.84
N GLY A 101 10.79 -4.89 -7.37
CA GLY A 101 10.74 -3.69 -6.53
C GLY A 101 11.44 -3.90 -5.19
N GLU A 102 11.14 -5.00 -4.51
CA GLU A 102 11.80 -5.41 -3.27
C GLU A 102 13.29 -5.66 -3.47
N ALA A 103 13.72 -6.31 -4.54
CA ALA A 103 15.14 -6.49 -4.85
C ALA A 103 15.87 -5.14 -4.97
N GLY A 104 15.29 -4.18 -5.72
CA GLY A 104 15.83 -2.84 -5.86
C GLY A 104 15.91 -2.07 -4.54
N ILE A 105 14.84 -2.06 -3.73
CA ILE A 105 14.84 -1.42 -2.41
C ILE A 105 15.86 -2.05 -1.47
N ASN A 106 15.89 -3.38 -1.36
CA ASN A 106 16.83 -4.08 -0.48
C ASN A 106 18.29 -3.82 -0.90
N LYS A 107 18.55 -3.66 -2.20
CA LYS A 107 19.86 -3.25 -2.71
C LYS A 107 20.21 -1.81 -2.31
N LEU A 108 19.31 -0.84 -2.45
CA LEU A 108 19.53 0.54 -1.99
C LEU A 108 19.80 0.63 -0.47
N VAL A 109 19.12 -0.19 0.34
CA VAL A 109 19.33 -0.27 1.79
C VAL A 109 20.69 -0.89 2.12
N THR A 110 21.07 -1.98 1.42
CA THR A 110 22.37 -2.65 1.57
C THR A 110 23.53 -1.72 1.19
N GLU A 111 23.36 -0.95 0.12
CA GLU A 111 24.31 0.08 -0.33
C GLU A 111 24.34 1.33 0.59
N LYS A 112 23.43 1.41 1.58
CA LYS A 112 23.22 2.59 2.45
C LYS A 112 22.85 3.86 1.68
N ALA A 113 22.36 3.72 0.45
CA ALA A 113 21.92 4.83 -0.38
C ALA A 113 20.58 5.41 0.09
N VAL A 114 19.72 4.56 0.67
CA VAL A 114 18.39 4.94 1.19
C VAL A 114 18.10 4.19 2.48
N HIS A 115 17.49 4.86 3.46
CA HIS A 115 16.96 4.20 4.67
C HIS A 115 15.62 3.51 4.36
N ALA A 116 15.40 2.29 4.86
CA ALA A 116 14.26 1.44 4.47
C ALA A 116 12.87 2.12 4.60
N THR A 117 12.68 3.02 5.58
CA THR A 117 11.44 3.82 5.74
C THR A 117 11.09 4.69 4.54
N HIS A 118 12.05 5.02 3.68
CA HIS A 118 11.88 5.89 2.52
C HIS A 118 11.63 5.12 1.22
N ALA A 119 11.50 3.78 1.28
CA ALA A 119 11.23 2.94 0.11
C ALA A 119 10.03 3.44 -0.72
N ARG A 120 8.96 3.88 -0.06
CA ARG A 120 7.77 4.44 -0.73
C ARG A 120 8.08 5.69 -1.55
N ILE A 121 8.90 6.60 -1.02
CA ILE A 121 9.31 7.85 -1.71
C ILE A 121 10.11 7.54 -2.96
N VAL A 122 11.01 6.55 -2.89
CA VAL A 122 11.78 6.07 -4.05
C VAL A 122 10.86 5.44 -5.09
N ALA A 123 9.99 4.51 -4.67
CA ALA A 123 9.05 3.85 -5.57
C ALA A 123 8.11 4.85 -6.29
N ASP A 124 7.62 5.88 -5.59
CA ASP A 124 6.80 6.93 -6.21
C ASP A 124 7.57 7.79 -7.22
N ALA A 125 8.85 8.08 -6.97
CA ALA A 125 9.69 8.77 -7.94
C ALA A 125 9.89 7.94 -9.21
N TYR A 126 10.11 6.62 -9.08
CA TYR A 126 10.19 5.70 -10.23
C TYR A 126 8.87 5.57 -10.97
N ASN A 127 7.74 5.44 -10.27
CA ASN A 127 6.41 5.42 -10.89
C ASN A 127 6.16 6.70 -11.72
N ALA A 128 6.48 7.87 -11.19
CA ALA A 128 6.33 9.14 -11.89
C ALA A 128 7.26 9.25 -13.11
N GLN A 129 8.50 8.78 -13.00
CA GLN A 129 9.48 8.81 -14.09
C GLN A 129 9.13 7.81 -15.21
N VAL A 130 8.72 6.58 -14.88
CA VAL A 130 8.31 5.58 -15.89
C VAL A 130 7.02 6.00 -16.58
N ALA A 131 6.01 6.53 -15.87
CA ALA A 131 4.79 7.04 -16.49
C ALA A 131 5.07 8.19 -17.49
N LYS A 132 6.07 9.03 -17.19
CA LYS A 132 6.57 10.07 -18.11
C LYS A 132 7.25 9.46 -19.34
N ASP A 133 8.11 8.46 -19.15
CA ASP A 133 8.82 7.79 -20.24
C ASP A 133 7.89 7.00 -21.17
N MET A 134 6.89 6.30 -20.62
CA MET A 134 5.81 5.64 -21.37
C MET A 134 5.08 6.65 -22.25
N LYS A 135 4.65 7.79 -21.67
CA LYS A 135 3.95 8.86 -22.40
C LYS A 135 4.83 9.48 -23.49
N ALA A 136 6.13 9.61 -23.25
CA ALA A 136 7.10 10.11 -24.22
C ALA A 136 7.54 9.05 -25.25
N LYS A 137 7.21 7.77 -25.04
CA LYS A 137 7.73 6.61 -25.79
C LYS A 137 9.27 6.50 -25.74
N THR A 138 9.84 6.91 -24.61
CA THR A 138 11.29 6.88 -24.33
C THR A 138 11.61 5.93 -23.18
N LEU A 139 10.98 4.74 -23.18
CA LEU A 139 11.28 3.70 -22.21
C LEU A 139 12.76 3.32 -22.27
N ARG A 140 13.40 3.32 -21.10
CA ARG A 140 14.83 3.05 -20.95
C ARG A 140 15.17 1.56 -21.00
N ILE A 141 14.23 0.72 -20.59
CA ILE A 141 14.27 -0.74 -20.59
C ILE A 141 12.91 -1.21 -21.11
N SER A 142 12.87 -2.28 -21.92
CA SER A 142 11.60 -2.81 -22.43
C SER A 142 10.83 -3.57 -21.35
N LEU A 143 9.51 -3.72 -21.54
CA LEU A 143 8.68 -4.53 -20.64
C LEU A 143 9.14 -6.01 -20.64
N ASP A 144 9.56 -6.55 -21.79
CA ASP A 144 10.05 -7.92 -21.92
C ASP A 144 11.36 -8.13 -21.16
N ASP A 145 12.32 -7.20 -21.28
CA ASP A 145 13.57 -7.23 -20.51
C ASP A 145 13.29 -7.12 -19.01
N CYS A 146 12.35 -6.26 -18.61
CA CYS A 146 11.95 -6.12 -17.21
C CYS A 146 11.29 -7.38 -16.64
N ASN A 147 10.42 -8.03 -17.41
CA ASN A 147 9.83 -9.31 -17.04
C ASN A 147 10.90 -10.42 -16.94
N ALA A 148 11.87 -10.45 -17.85
CA ALA A 148 12.99 -11.40 -17.81
C ALA A 148 13.89 -11.18 -16.58
N ARG A 149 14.20 -9.92 -16.23
CA ARG A 149 14.94 -9.58 -15.01
C ARG A 149 14.18 -9.98 -13.74
N ALA A 150 12.87 -9.70 -13.68
CA ALA A 150 12.04 -10.06 -12.53
C ALA A 150 11.91 -11.58 -12.35
N ALA A 151 11.76 -12.34 -13.44
CA ALA A 151 11.64 -13.80 -13.40
C ALA A 151 12.95 -14.53 -13.07
N ALA A 152 14.10 -13.84 -13.10
CA ALA A 152 15.39 -14.38 -12.67
C ALA A 152 15.63 -14.26 -11.15
N LEU A 153 14.78 -13.54 -10.42
CA LEU A 153 14.88 -13.41 -8.97
C LEU A 153 14.38 -14.66 -8.25
N PRO A 154 14.96 -15.01 -7.07
CA PRO A 154 14.45 -16.10 -6.26
C PRO A 154 13.05 -15.78 -5.75
N MET A 155 12.15 -16.76 -5.83
CA MET A 155 10.85 -16.68 -5.17
C MET A 155 11.04 -16.73 -3.64
N PRO A 156 10.34 -15.89 -2.86
CA PRO A 156 10.22 -16.06 -1.41
C PRO A 156 9.53 -17.39 -1.08
N GLU A 157 9.96 -18.02 0.01
CA GLU A 157 9.34 -19.24 0.58
C GLU A 157 8.07 -18.91 1.40
#